data_AF-E2ZE03-F1
#
_entry.id   AF-E2ZE03-F1
#
_cell.length_a   1.000
_cell.length_b   1.000
_cell.length_c   1.000
_cell.angle_alpha   90.00
_cell.angle_beta   90.00
_cell.angle_gamma   90.00
#
_symmetry.space_group_name_H-M   'P 1'
#
loop_
_entity.id
_entity.type
_entity.pdbx_description
1 polymer ?
#
loop_
_entity_poly.entity_id
_entity_poly.type
_entity_poly.pdbx_seq_one_letter_code
_entity_poly.pdbx_strand_id
1 'polypeptide(L)'
;MLTPMDIHNKEFKKGFRGYAEEDVDNFMETLATDYEKVYREYSELKERCESLQDKLAQYEKMEATMNSTLMLAQETAENVKVQARKEAELILQEAENKKKQMVDETSINMQTTQQEVDSLKAQTNAFRAKCRAILTSQLRLLDDMVIDGSSEEGVAETPETVESEEN
;
A
#
# COMPACT_ATOMS: atom_id res chain seq x y z
N MET A 1 -44.61 8.09 -55.78
CA MET A 1 -45.72 9.03 -55.52
C MET A 1 -45.73 10.04 -56.64
N LEU A 2 -46.91 10.58 -56.98
CA LEU A 2 -47.03 11.70 -57.90
C LEU A 2 -46.33 12.92 -57.30
N THR A 3 -45.64 13.69 -58.14
CA THR A 3 -45.09 14.99 -57.80
C THR A 3 -46.10 16.09 -58.13
N PRO A 4 -45.98 17.29 -57.55
CA PRO A 4 -46.78 18.44 -57.98
C PRO A 4 -46.71 18.69 -59.49
N MET A 5 -45.55 18.43 -60.11
CA MET A 5 -45.38 18.52 -61.56
C MET A 5 -46.13 17.43 -62.34
N ASP A 6 -46.28 16.22 -61.79
CA ASP A 6 -47.07 15.16 -62.41
C ASP A 6 -48.58 15.48 -62.39
N ILE A 7 -49.04 16.29 -61.42
CA ILE A 7 -50.41 16.82 -61.35
C ILE A 7 -50.60 17.92 -62.39
N HIS A 8 -49.64 18.83 -62.52
CA HIS A 8 -49.70 19.94 -63.47
C HIS A 8 -49.66 19.47 -64.94
N ASN A 9 -48.83 18.46 -65.25
CA ASN A 9 -48.69 17.93 -66.62
C ASN A 9 -49.75 16.86 -66.96
N LYS A 10 -50.81 16.71 -66.15
CA LYS A 10 -51.77 15.63 -66.33
C LYS A 10 -52.80 15.97 -67.40
N GLU A 11 -52.71 15.31 -68.55
CA GLU A 11 -53.75 15.38 -69.58
C GLU A 11 -54.85 14.33 -69.37
N PHE A 12 -56.11 14.77 -69.53
CA PHE A 12 -57.30 13.91 -69.48
C PHE A 12 -57.85 13.61 -70.88
N LYS A 13 -58.39 12.40 -71.09
CA LYS A 13 -59.02 12.02 -72.35
C LYS A 13 -60.41 12.67 -72.49
N LYS A 14 -60.71 13.24 -73.66
CA LYS A 14 -62.04 13.83 -73.95
C LYS A 14 -63.08 12.73 -74.24
N GLY A 15 -64.30 12.89 -73.73
CA GLY A 15 -65.42 11.96 -73.92
C GLY A 15 -66.74 12.69 -74.19
N PHE A 16 -67.71 12.00 -74.81
CA PHE A 16 -68.99 12.59 -75.28
C PHE A 16 -69.87 13.21 -74.18
N ARG A 17 -69.60 12.89 -72.91
CA ARG A 17 -70.12 13.53 -71.69
C ARG A 17 -68.99 13.53 -70.65
N GLY A 18 -68.53 14.70 -70.24
CA GLY A 18 -67.44 14.87 -69.28
C GLY A 18 -67.59 16.15 -68.48
N TYR A 19 -66.70 16.34 -67.49
CA TYR A 19 -66.59 17.59 -66.75
C TYR A 19 -66.12 18.73 -67.65
N ALA A 20 -66.46 19.97 -67.29
CA ALA A 20 -65.97 21.15 -68.00
C ALA A 20 -64.45 21.25 -67.81
N GLU A 21 -63.73 21.37 -68.93
CA GLU A 21 -62.25 21.40 -68.97
C GLU A 21 -61.72 22.56 -68.11
N GLU A 22 -62.33 23.75 -68.21
CA GLU A 22 -61.96 24.94 -67.44
C GLU A 22 -62.13 24.77 -65.91
N ASP A 23 -63.22 24.14 -65.46
CA ASP A 23 -63.43 23.87 -64.03
C ASP A 23 -62.44 22.83 -63.50
N VAL A 24 -62.11 21.82 -64.31
CA VAL A 24 -61.11 20.80 -63.97
C VAL A 24 -59.72 21.41 -63.89
N ASP A 25 -59.34 22.26 -64.84
CA ASP A 25 -58.04 22.92 -64.86
C ASP A 25 -57.86 23.84 -63.64
N ASN A 26 -58.86 24.67 -63.32
CA ASN A 26 -58.84 25.53 -62.12
C ASN A 26 -58.71 24.71 -60.82
N PHE A 27 -59.41 23.58 -60.73
CA PHE A 27 -59.30 22.68 -59.58
C PHE A 27 -57.92 22.02 -59.51
N MET A 28 -57.38 21.57 -60.64
CA MET A 28 -56.06 20.94 -60.72
C MET A 28 -54.93 21.90 -60.36
N GLU A 29 -55.04 23.19 -60.71
CA GLU A 29 -54.07 24.21 -60.31
C GLU A 29 -54.09 24.47 -58.80
N THR A 30 -55.29 24.54 -58.21
CA THR A 30 -55.45 24.65 -56.75
C THR A 30 -54.90 23.40 -56.04
N LEU A 31 -55.23 22.21 -56.56
CA LEU A 31 -54.76 20.93 -56.03
C LEU A 31 -53.24 20.80 -56.13
N ALA A 32 -52.64 21.19 -57.26
CA ALA A 32 -51.19 21.17 -57.45
C ALA A 32 -50.49 22.09 -56.44
N THR A 33 -51.04 23.28 -56.22
CA THR A 33 -50.49 24.27 -55.27
C THR A 33 -50.53 23.76 -53.83
N ASP A 34 -51.67 23.22 -53.38
CA ASP A 34 -51.78 22.71 -52.00
C ASP A 34 -50.99 21.41 -51.82
N TYR A 35 -50.94 20.56 -52.84
CA TYR A 35 -50.09 19.37 -52.83
C TYR A 35 -48.60 19.73 -52.77
N GLU A 36 -48.16 20.79 -53.45
CA GLU A 36 -46.77 21.27 -53.35
C GLU A 36 -46.42 21.70 -51.92
N LYS A 37 -47.30 22.45 -51.25
CA LYS A 37 -47.08 22.85 -49.84
C LYS A 37 -46.92 21.62 -48.94
N VAL A 38 -47.85 20.67 -49.02
CA VAL A 38 -47.81 19.44 -48.22
C VAL A 38 -46.57 18.61 -48.54
N TYR A 39 -46.20 18.52 -49.82
CA TYR A 39 -45.01 17.78 -50.24
C TYR A 39 -43.71 18.40 -49.71
N ARG A 40 -43.63 19.74 -49.67
CA ARG A 40 -42.50 20.47 -49.11
C ARG A 40 -42.40 20.25 -47.60
N GLU A 41 -43.50 20.42 -46.87
CA GLU A 41 -43.54 20.15 -45.42
C GLU A 41 -43.18 18.69 -45.09
N TYR A 42 -43.68 17.73 -45.89
CA TYR A 42 -43.34 16.33 -45.73
C TYR A 42 -41.84 16.08 -45.93
N SER A 43 -41.24 16.70 -46.94
CA SER A 43 -39.80 16.55 -47.21
C SER A 43 -38.95 17.15 -46.08
N GLU A 44 -39.30 18.35 -45.60
CA GLU A 44 -38.63 19.00 -44.46
C GLU A 44 -38.76 18.17 -43.17
N LEU A 45 -39.96 17.64 -42.89
CA LEU A 45 -40.20 16.81 -41.72
C LEU A 45 -39.44 15.49 -41.82
N LYS A 46 -39.37 14.90 -43.01
CA LYS A 46 -38.61 13.67 -43.27
C LYS A 46 -37.11 13.89 -43.03
N GLU A 47 -36.52 14.95 -43.59
CA GLU A 47 -35.12 15.29 -43.33
C GLU A 47 -34.85 15.54 -41.84
N ARG A 48 -35.78 16.22 -41.15
CA ARG A 48 -35.66 16.45 -39.70
C ARG A 48 -35.71 15.14 -38.92
N CYS A 49 -36.59 14.21 -39.28
CA CYS A 49 -36.68 12.89 -38.68
C CYS A 49 -35.38 12.09 -38.88
N GLU A 50 -34.85 12.06 -40.11
CA GLU A 50 -33.58 11.40 -40.41
C GLU A 50 -32.43 12.00 -39.58
N SER A 51 -32.33 13.33 -39.52
CA SER A 51 -31.32 14.02 -38.69
C SER A 51 -31.45 13.70 -37.19
N LEU A 52 -32.68 13.60 -36.67
CA LEU A 52 -32.92 13.24 -35.27
C LEU A 52 -32.57 11.78 -34.99
N GLN A 53 -32.87 10.87 -35.92
CA GLN A 53 -32.49 9.46 -35.81
C GLN A 53 -30.97 9.29 -35.79
N ASP A 54 -30.23 10.01 -36.65
CA ASP A 54 -28.76 9.97 -36.67
C ASP A 54 -28.15 10.46 -35.35
N LYS A 55 -28.71 11.55 -34.79
CA LYS A 55 -28.27 12.07 -33.47
C LYS A 55 -28.56 11.08 -32.35
N LEU A 56 -29.73 10.45 -32.38
CA LEU A 56 -30.12 9.45 -31.38
C LEU A 56 -29.18 8.24 -31.43
N ALA A 57 -28.86 7.74 -32.62
CA ALA A 57 -27.89 6.67 -32.78
C ALA A 57 -26.48 7.05 -32.28
N GLN A 58 -26.05 8.30 -32.49
CA GLN A 58 -24.80 8.80 -31.89
C GLN A 58 -24.86 8.82 -30.36
N TYR A 59 -25.96 9.29 -29.78
CA TYR A 59 -26.13 9.34 -28.33
C TYR A 59 -26.14 7.94 -27.71
N GLU A 60 -26.85 6.97 -28.30
CA GLU A 60 -26.86 5.58 -27.85
C GLU A 60 -25.45 4.97 -27.88
N LYS A 61 -24.68 5.23 -28.96
CA LYS A 61 -23.28 4.78 -29.06
C LYS A 61 -22.40 5.43 -28.00
N MET A 62 -22.59 6.73 -27.74
CA MET A 62 -21.83 7.44 -26.72
C MET A 62 -22.18 6.93 -25.32
N GLU A 63 -23.45 6.68 -25.04
CA GLU A 63 -23.92 6.09 -23.78
C GLU A 63 -23.33 4.69 -23.56
N ALA A 64 -23.36 3.82 -24.58
CA ALA A 64 -22.76 2.50 -24.50
C ALA A 64 -21.25 2.56 -24.19
N THR A 65 -20.54 3.49 -24.84
CA THR A 65 -19.11 3.71 -24.62
C THR A 65 -18.84 4.24 -23.21
N MET A 66 -19.65 5.19 -22.73
CA MET A 66 -19.54 5.76 -21.40
C MET A 66 -19.79 4.70 -20.32
N ASN A 67 -20.84 3.89 -20.47
CA ASN A 67 -21.14 2.79 -19.56
C ASN A 67 -20.00 1.76 -19.51
N SER A 68 -19.45 1.38 -20.66
CA SER A 68 -18.28 0.48 -20.73
C SER A 68 -17.06 1.09 -20.04
N THR A 69 -16.81 2.38 -20.24
CA THR A 69 -15.70 3.10 -19.60
C THR A 69 -15.86 3.17 -18.08
N LEU A 70 -17.09 3.42 -17.59
CA LEU A 70 -17.41 3.44 -16.17
C LEU A 70 -17.21 2.06 -15.53
N MET A 71 -17.65 0.99 -16.20
CA MET A 71 -17.41 -0.37 -15.74
C MET A 71 -15.92 -0.69 -15.66
N LEU A 72 -15.15 -0.36 -16.70
CA LEU A 72 -13.70 -0.56 -16.71
C LEU A 72 -13.01 0.24 -15.59
N ALA A 73 -13.42 1.48 -15.37
CA ALA A 73 -12.90 2.31 -14.29
C ALA A 73 -13.20 1.69 -12.92
N GLN A 74 -14.43 1.19 -12.71
CA GLN A 74 -14.82 0.52 -11.47
C GLN A 74 -14.04 -0.78 -11.24
N GLU A 75 -13.90 -1.61 -12.27
CA GLU A 75 -13.11 -2.84 -12.21
C GLU A 75 -11.64 -2.54 -11.90
N THR A 76 -11.06 -1.55 -12.56
CA THR A 76 -9.68 -1.11 -12.33
C THR A 76 -9.50 -0.61 -10.89
N ALA A 77 -10.43 0.19 -10.39
CA ALA A 77 -10.39 0.69 -9.02
C ALA A 77 -10.45 -0.44 -7.98
N GLU A 78 -11.33 -1.42 -8.18
CA GLU A 78 -11.41 -2.57 -7.27
C GLU A 78 -10.17 -3.46 -7.37
N ASN A 79 -9.64 -3.68 -8.57
CA ASN A 79 -8.38 -4.41 -8.77
C ASN A 79 -7.21 -3.74 -8.06
N VAL A 80 -7.07 -2.42 -8.18
CA VAL A 80 -6.03 -1.65 -7.46
C VAL A 80 -6.17 -1.81 -5.95
N LYS A 81 -7.40 -1.75 -5.43
CA LYS A 81 -7.68 -1.91 -4.00
C LYS A 81 -7.36 -3.33 -3.49
N VAL A 82 -7.71 -4.36 -4.26
CA VAL A 82 -7.38 -5.75 -3.93
C VAL A 82 -5.86 -5.97 -3.97
N GLN A 83 -5.18 -5.44 -4.98
CA GLN A 83 -3.71 -5.53 -5.08
C GLN A 83 -3.02 -4.81 -3.92
N ALA A 84 -3.44 -3.57 -3.59
CA ALA A 84 -2.88 -2.82 -2.48
C ALA A 84 -3.08 -3.54 -1.13
N ARG A 85 -4.24 -4.18 -0.91
CA ARG A 85 -4.48 -5.00 0.28
C ARG A 85 -3.55 -6.21 0.35
N LYS A 86 -3.36 -6.92 -0.76
CA LYS A 86 -2.46 -8.07 -0.84
C LYS A 86 -1.01 -7.68 -0.61
N GLU A 87 -0.58 -6.56 -1.19
CA GLU A 87 0.77 -6.04 -1.01
C GLU A 87 1.00 -5.60 0.45
N ALA A 88 0.03 -4.92 1.06
CA ALA A 88 0.10 -4.56 2.48
C ALA A 88 0.21 -5.80 3.39
N GLU A 89 -0.55 -6.86 3.10
CA GLU A 89 -0.47 -8.12 3.84
C GLU A 89 0.91 -8.79 3.71
N LEU A 90 1.48 -8.81 2.50
CA LEU A 90 2.83 -9.31 2.27
C LEU A 90 3.89 -8.49 3.03
N ILE A 91 3.78 -7.16 3.00
CA ILE A 91 4.69 -6.28 3.74
C ILE A 91 4.62 -6.56 5.24
N LEU A 92 3.41 -6.70 5.79
CA LEU A 92 3.22 -7.04 7.21
C LEU A 92 3.83 -8.40 7.55
N GLN A 93 3.59 -9.41 6.72
CA GLN A 93 4.14 -10.75 6.91
C GLN A 93 5.68 -10.75 6.86
N GLU A 94 6.28 -10.04 5.90
CA GLU A 94 7.74 -9.89 5.82
C GLU A 94 8.31 -9.14 7.02
N ALA A 95 7.64 -8.08 7.46
CA ALA A 95 8.05 -7.31 8.64
C ALA A 95 7.99 -8.16 9.91
N GLU A 96 6.95 -8.99 10.09
CA GLU A 96 6.84 -9.92 11.21
C GLU A 96 7.94 -10.98 11.19
N ASN A 97 8.23 -11.56 10.02
CA ASN A 97 9.29 -12.54 9.85
C ASN A 97 10.67 -11.93 10.17
N LYS A 98 10.97 -10.73 9.64
CA LYS A 98 12.23 -10.01 9.93
C LYS A 98 12.33 -9.66 11.40
N LYS A 99 11.25 -9.18 12.02
CA LYS A 99 11.20 -8.91 13.46
C LYS A 99 11.54 -10.16 14.27
N LYS A 100 10.92 -11.30 13.92
CA LYS A 100 11.18 -12.57 14.60
C LYS A 100 12.64 -12.99 14.48
N GLN A 101 13.18 -12.97 13.26
CA GLN A 101 14.59 -13.29 13.01
C GLN A 101 15.54 -12.40 13.81
N MET A 102 15.29 -11.09 13.85
CA MET A 102 16.11 -10.14 14.61
C MET A 102 16.06 -10.40 16.12
N VAL A 103 14.89 -10.72 16.66
CA VAL A 103 14.73 -11.07 18.08
C VAL A 103 15.45 -12.38 18.40
N ASP A 104 15.30 -13.39 17.55
CA ASP A 104 15.97 -14.69 17.73
C ASP A 104 17.50 -14.52 17.69
N GLU A 105 18.02 -13.77 16.72
CA GLU A 105 19.45 -13.47 16.60
C GLU A 105 19.96 -12.69 17.82
N THR A 106 19.23 -11.65 18.25
CA THR A 106 19.60 -10.86 19.43
C THR A 106 19.61 -11.71 20.70
N SER A 107 18.65 -12.63 20.84
CA SER A 107 18.56 -13.54 22.00
C SER A 107 19.76 -14.49 22.05
N ILE A 108 20.14 -15.08 20.89
CA ILE A 108 21.31 -15.94 20.77
C ILE A 108 22.59 -15.18 21.11
N ASN A 109 22.75 -13.97 20.57
CA ASN A 109 23.91 -13.12 20.85
C ASN A 109 23.97 -12.75 22.34
N MET A 110 22.84 -12.37 22.94
CA MET A 110 22.77 -12.06 24.37
C MET A 110 23.17 -13.25 25.23
N GLN A 111 22.68 -14.45 24.92
CA GLN A 111 23.03 -15.68 25.65
C GLN A 111 24.53 -15.99 25.50
N THR A 112 25.08 -15.85 24.29
CA THR A 112 26.50 -16.10 24.01
C THR A 112 27.38 -15.11 24.77
N THR A 113 27.09 -13.82 24.70
CA THR A 113 27.80 -12.78 25.46
C THR A 113 27.69 -13.01 26.97
N GLN A 114 26.53 -13.44 27.47
CA GLN A 114 26.36 -13.76 28.88
C GLN A 114 27.26 -14.92 29.32
N GLN A 115 27.35 -15.98 28.52
CA GLN A 115 28.25 -17.11 28.77
C GLN A 115 29.73 -16.69 28.75
N GLU A 116 30.13 -15.83 27.81
CA GLU A 116 31.48 -15.26 27.75
C GLU A 116 31.81 -14.44 29.00
N VAL A 117 30.88 -13.59 29.45
CA VAL A 117 31.02 -12.79 30.67
C VAL A 117 31.21 -13.69 31.89
N ASP A 118 30.42 -14.75 32.01
CA ASP A 118 30.51 -15.66 33.16
C ASP A 118 31.80 -16.50 33.13
N SER A 119 32.24 -16.93 31.95
CA SER A 119 33.56 -17.57 31.75
C SER A 119 34.70 -16.63 32.14
N LEU A 120 34.66 -15.36 31.71
CA LEU A 120 35.69 -14.37 32.03
C LEU A 120 35.75 -14.06 33.53
N LYS A 121 34.60 -13.97 34.20
CA LYS A 121 34.53 -13.85 35.67
C LYS A 121 35.16 -15.06 36.36
N ALA A 122 34.85 -16.28 35.90
CA ALA A 122 35.43 -17.50 36.46
C ALA A 122 36.96 -17.53 36.30
N GLN A 123 37.48 -17.18 35.12
CA GLN A 123 38.92 -17.08 34.86
C GLN A 123 39.58 -16.01 35.75
N THR A 124 38.95 -14.85 35.91
CA THR A 124 39.45 -13.77 36.78
C THR A 124 39.52 -14.21 38.24
N ASN A 125 38.48 -14.89 38.73
CA ASN A 125 38.45 -15.42 40.09
C ASN A 125 39.51 -16.50 40.31
N ALA A 126 39.68 -17.42 39.35
CA ALA A 126 40.71 -18.44 39.38
C ALA A 126 42.13 -17.83 39.39
N PHE A 127 42.38 -16.82 38.56
CA PHE A 127 43.65 -16.09 38.55
C PHE A 127 43.92 -15.40 39.89
N ARG A 128 42.91 -14.70 40.44
CA ARG A 128 43.01 -14.05 41.75
C ARG A 128 43.31 -15.05 42.87
N ALA A 129 42.66 -16.22 42.86
CA ALA A 129 42.93 -17.29 43.81
C ALA A 129 44.36 -17.83 43.67
N LYS A 130 44.84 -18.02 42.44
CA LYS A 130 46.22 -18.47 42.15
C LYS A 130 47.25 -17.47 42.65
N CYS A 131 47.08 -16.17 42.38
CA CYS A 131 47.96 -15.13 42.91
C CYS A 131 47.98 -15.12 44.44
N ARG A 132 46.82 -15.21 45.08
CA ARG A 132 46.72 -15.28 46.55
C ARG A 132 47.44 -16.50 47.11
N ALA A 133 47.28 -17.67 46.49
CA ALA A 133 47.94 -18.90 46.92
C ALA A 133 49.47 -18.78 46.82
N ILE A 134 49.98 -18.22 45.72
CA ILE A 134 51.42 -17.96 45.55
C ILE A 134 51.93 -17.02 46.63
N LEU A 135 51.27 -15.87 46.84
CA LEU A 135 51.70 -14.89 47.85
C LEU A 135 51.65 -15.46 49.27
N THR A 136 50.60 -16.22 49.61
CA THR A 136 50.48 -16.88 50.92
C THR A 136 51.58 -17.92 51.12
N SER A 137 51.92 -18.69 50.08
CA SER A 137 53.04 -19.62 50.12
C SER A 137 54.38 -18.91 50.32
N GLN A 138 54.61 -17.76 49.68
CA GLN A 138 55.83 -16.98 49.84
C GLN A 138 55.92 -16.34 51.23
N LEU A 139 54.80 -15.83 51.77
CA LEU A 139 54.74 -15.32 53.14
C LEU A 139 55.07 -16.42 54.16
N ARG A 140 54.50 -17.62 54.00
CA ARG A 140 54.81 -18.76 54.87
C ARG A 140 56.29 -19.14 54.84
N LEU A 141 56.93 -19.09 53.66
CA LEU A 141 58.38 -19.31 53.56
C LEU A 141 59.19 -18.24 54.30
N LEU A 142 58.72 -16.99 54.35
CA LEU A 142 59.35 -15.91 55.12
C LEU A 142 59.14 -16.09 56.63
N ASP A 143 57.95 -16.49 57.06
CA ASP A 143 57.66 -16.80 58.47
C ASP A 143 58.45 -18.03 58.95
N ASP A 144 58.66 -19.03 58.10
CA ASP A 144 59.53 -20.18 58.41
C ASP A 144 61.03 -19.79 58.40
N MET A 145 61.39 -18.65 57.78
CA MET A 145 62.73 -18.06 57.81
C MET A 145 62.96 -17.18 59.06
N VAL A 146 62.25 -17.41 60.17
CA VAL A 146 62.59 -16.81 61.46
C VAL A 146 64.08 -17.04 61.74
N ILE A 147 64.74 -15.89 61.79
CA ILE A 147 66.15 -15.68 62.03
C ILE A 147 66.50 -16.25 63.40
N ASP A 148 67.39 -17.24 63.41
CA ASP A 148 68.15 -17.66 64.59
C ASP A 148 68.98 -16.45 65.04
N GLY A 149 68.44 -15.74 66.02
CA GLY A 149 68.86 -14.39 66.36
C GLY A 149 68.17 -13.87 67.61
N SER A 150 68.09 -14.69 68.65
CA SER A 150 68.02 -14.18 70.02
C SER A 150 69.29 -14.61 70.74
N SER A 151 70.23 -13.68 70.71
CA SER A 151 71.45 -13.56 71.51
C SER A 151 71.45 -14.39 72.78
N GLU A 152 72.53 -15.15 72.96
CA GLU A 152 73.06 -15.45 74.29
C GLU A 152 73.28 -14.11 75.02
N GLU A 153 72.45 -13.79 76.01
CA GLU A 153 72.87 -12.97 77.13
C GLU A 153 72.69 -13.78 78.41
N GLY A 154 73.84 -14.04 79.03
CA GLY A 154 73.99 -14.78 80.26
C GLY A 154 73.25 -14.13 81.42
N VAL A 155 72.78 -15.01 82.28
CA VAL A 155 72.19 -14.77 83.60
C VAL A 155 73.18 -14.06 84.53
N ALA A 156 72.70 -13.05 85.27
CA ALA A 156 72.87 -12.84 86.72
C ALA A 156 73.21 -11.38 87.09
N GLU A 157 72.24 -10.68 87.70
CA GLU A 157 72.41 -10.03 89.02
C GLU A 157 71.04 -9.56 89.55
N THR A 158 70.66 -10.09 90.72
CA THR A 158 69.64 -9.57 91.65
C THR A 158 70.39 -9.08 92.91
N PRO A 159 69.78 -8.43 93.93
CA PRO A 159 68.45 -7.79 94.11
C PRO A 159 68.61 -6.30 94.55
N GLU A 160 67.59 -5.45 94.76
CA GLU A 160 66.86 -5.19 96.03
C GLU A 160 65.97 -3.94 95.79
N THR A 161 64.63 -4.01 95.98
CA THR A 161 63.81 -3.39 97.07
C THR A 161 63.92 -1.84 97.14
N VAL A 162 62.89 -1.00 97.23
CA VAL A 162 61.64 -0.89 98.01
C VAL A 162 60.86 0.26 97.28
N GLU A 163 59.53 0.36 97.13
CA GLU A 163 58.55 0.68 98.16
C GLU A 163 57.16 0.82 97.50
N SER A 164 56.13 0.45 98.25
CA SER A 164 54.71 0.58 97.97
C SER A 164 54.10 1.76 98.74
N GLU A 165 52.95 2.26 98.25
CA GLU A 165 51.97 3.18 98.88
C GLU A 165 52.38 4.67 98.87
N GLU A 166 51.67 5.59 98.21
CA GLU A 166 50.24 5.95 98.32
C GLU A 166 49.86 6.43 99.73
N ASN A 167 50.22 7.69 100.01
CA ASN A 167 49.31 8.70 100.57
C ASN A 167 49.73 10.10 100.08
#